data_AF-A0A645HH30-F1
#
_entry.id   AF-A0A645HH30-F1
#
_cell.length_a   1.000
_cell.length_b   1.000
_cell.length_c   1.000
_cell.angle_alpha   90.00
_cell.angle_beta   90.00
_cell.angle_gamma   90.00
#
_symmetry.space_group_name_H-M   'P 1'
#
loop_
_entity.id
_entity.type
_entity.pdbx_description
1 polymer ?
#
loop_
_entity_poly.entity_id
_entity_poly.type
_entity_poly.pdbx_seq_one_letter_code
_entity_poly.pdbx_strand_id
1 'polypeptide(L)'
;MFTTYSGEDNILEFLTSLKNLCDKGYTIFITLHQHAFKEDTLVRIRSACDCHLFLRKEQLTDRYISVMEVSKIRGAKKSTGNIVSFEVQPGFGLKIIPISQAKV
;
A
#
# COMPACT_ATOMS: atom_id res chain seq x y z
N MET A 1 -7.07 -13.65 -12.10
CA MET A 1 -7.58 -12.62 -11.17
C MET A 1 -8.05 -13.36 -9.92
N PHE A 2 -7.33 -13.24 -8.80
CA PHE A 2 -7.58 -14.00 -7.56
C PHE A 2 -8.96 -13.73 -6.93
N THR A 3 -9.61 -12.63 -7.33
CA THR A 3 -10.88 -12.15 -6.78
C THR A 3 -12.12 -12.58 -7.56
N THR A 4 -11.99 -13.15 -8.76
CA THR A 4 -13.17 -13.44 -9.63
C THR A 4 -13.93 -14.70 -9.22
N TYR A 5 -13.31 -15.61 -8.46
CA TYR A 5 -13.89 -16.92 -8.11
C TYR A 5 -13.67 -17.33 -6.64
N SER A 6 -13.17 -16.43 -5.79
CA SER A 6 -12.85 -16.74 -4.40
C SER A 6 -13.82 -16.03 -3.46
N GLY A 7 -14.39 -16.77 -2.50
CA GLY A 7 -15.14 -16.15 -1.40
C GLY A 7 -14.24 -15.26 -0.54
N GLU A 8 -14.83 -14.30 0.17
CA GLU A 8 -14.08 -13.38 1.06
C GLU A 8 -13.24 -14.14 2.10
N ASP A 9 -13.75 -15.25 2.61
CA ASP A 9 -13.06 -16.10 3.59
C ASP A 9 -11.78 -16.72 3.01
N ASN A 10 -11.80 -17.16 1.75
CA ASN A 10 -10.62 -17.72 1.07
C ASN A 10 -9.50 -16.68 0.92
N ILE A 11 -9.86 -15.42 0.67
CA ILE A 11 -8.90 -14.31 0.57
C ILE A 11 -8.24 -14.07 1.93
N LEU A 12 -9.03 -14.03 3.01
CA LEU A 12 -8.50 -13.82 4.35
C LEU A 12 -7.65 -15.00 4.83
N GLU A 13 -8.03 -16.24 4.50
CA GLU A 13 -7.26 -17.44 4.79
C GLU A 13 -5.91 -17.44 4.04
N PHE A 14 -5.92 -17.04 2.76
CA PHE A 14 -4.69 -16.85 1.99
C PHE A 14 -3.77 -15.82 2.64
N LEU A 15 -4.28 -14.63 2.98
CA LEU A 15 -3.50 -13.57 3.61
C LEU A 15 -2.98 -13.98 4.99
N THR A 16 -3.75 -14.75 5.75
CA THR A 16 -3.32 -15.33 7.03
C THR A 16 -2.18 -16.32 6.84
N SER A 17 -2.26 -17.15 5.81
CA SER A 17 -1.17 -18.08 5.45
C SER A 17 0.12 -17.35 5.08
N LEU A 18 0.03 -16.22 4.37
CA LEU A 18 1.18 -15.37 4.10
C LEU A 18 1.74 -14.73 5.37
N LYS A 19 0.88 -14.32 6.31
CA LYS A 19 1.32 -13.78 7.61
C LYS A 19 2.13 -14.82 8.40
N ASN A 20 1.69 -16.09 8.40
CA ASN A 20 2.44 -17.18 9.02
C ASN A 20 3.82 -17.41 8.39
N LEU A 21 3.98 -17.15 7.09
CA LEU A 21 5.29 -17.15 6.44
C LEU A 21 6.13 -15.95 6.89
N CYS A 22 5.54 -14.76 6.98
CA CYS A 22 6.25 -13.58 7.49
C CYS A 22 6.78 -13.80 8.92
N ASP A 23 6.01 -14.46 9.78
CA ASP A 23 6.42 -14.79 11.14
C ASP A 23 7.58 -15.79 11.20
N LYS A 24 7.83 -16.54 10.11
CA LYS A 24 9.01 -17.40 9.93
C LYS A 24 10.23 -16.64 9.35
N GLY A 25 10.12 -15.33 9.15
CA GLY A 25 11.20 -14.46 8.65
C GLY A 25 11.14 -14.12 7.16
N TYR A 26 10.11 -14.55 6.43
CA TYR A 26 9.93 -14.15 5.03
C TYR A 26 9.44 -12.70 4.92
N THR A 27 9.79 -12.01 3.84
CA THR A 27 9.23 -10.70 3.50
C THR A 27 8.36 -10.83 2.26
N ILE A 28 7.08 -10.48 2.39
CA ILE A 28 6.09 -10.64 1.32
C ILE A 28 5.44 -9.28 1.04
N PHE A 29 5.50 -8.86 -0.22
CA PHE A 29 4.80 -7.68 -0.71
C PHE A 29 3.64 -8.12 -1.61
N ILE A 30 2.47 -7.53 -1.38
CA ILE A 30 1.25 -7.78 -2.15
C ILE A 30 0.72 -6.44 -2.62
N THR A 31 0.35 -6.37 -3.89
CA THR A 31 -0.40 -5.25 -4.45
C THR A 31 -1.86 -5.65 -4.61
N LEU A 32 -2.76 -4.74 -4.24
CA LEU A 32 -4.19 -4.92 -4.40
C LEU A 32 -4.80 -3.64 -4.97
N HIS A 33 -5.86 -3.80 -5.73
CA HIS A 33 -6.68 -2.68 -6.17
C HIS A 33 -7.90 -2.60 -5.27
N GLN A 34 -8.12 -1.45 -4.62
CA GLN A 34 -9.19 -1.28 -3.61
C GLN A 34 -10.58 -1.65 -4.15
N HIS A 35 -10.88 -1.33 -5.41
CA HIS A 35 -12.18 -1.64 -6.03
C HIS A 35 -12.42 -3.13 -6.29
N ALA A 36 -11.43 -4.00 -6.05
CA ALA A 36 -11.60 -5.45 -6.17
C ALA A 36 -12.18 -6.10 -4.91
N PHE A 37 -12.36 -5.34 -3.82
CA PHE A 37 -12.82 -5.83 -2.52
C PHE A 37 -13.90 -4.91 -1.94
N LYS A 38 -14.76 -5.44 -1.08
CA LYS A 38 -15.67 -4.64 -0.28
C LYS A 38 -14.92 -3.94 0.85
N GLU A 39 -15.46 -2.82 1.34
CA GLU A 39 -14.81 -2.01 2.38
C GLU A 39 -14.55 -2.81 3.66
N ASP A 40 -15.51 -3.62 4.10
CA ASP A 40 -15.37 -4.50 5.28
C ASP A 40 -14.21 -5.49 5.13
N THR A 41 -14.06 -6.08 3.94
CA THR A 41 -12.93 -6.95 3.62
C THR A 41 -11.62 -6.16 3.66
N LEU A 42 -11.57 -4.95 3.07
CA LEU A 42 -10.39 -4.09 3.10
C LEU A 42 -9.99 -3.69 4.51
N VAL A 43 -10.94 -3.43 5.42
CA VAL A 43 -10.65 -3.15 6.84
C VAL A 43 -9.93 -4.34 7.48
N ARG A 44 -10.41 -5.58 7.24
CA ARG A 44 -9.78 -6.80 7.76
C ARG A 44 -8.38 -7.02 7.19
N ILE A 45 -8.20 -6.83 5.89
CA ILE A 45 -6.89 -6.92 5.21
C ILE A 45 -5.89 -5.92 5.83
N ARG A 46 -6.31 -4.65 5.99
CA ARG A 46 -5.49 -3.59 6.61
C ARG A 46 -5.16 -3.89 8.08
N SER A 47 -6.05 -4.55 8.81
CA SER A 47 -5.81 -4.97 10.19
C SER A 47 -4.74 -6.08 10.26
N ALA A 48 -4.79 -7.05 9.35
CA ALA A 48 -3.90 -8.22 9.34
C ALA A 48 -2.46 -7.92 8.86
N CYS A 49 -2.26 -6.93 7.97
CA CYS A 49 -0.93 -6.66 7.41
C CYS A 49 0.00 -5.96 8.40
N ASP A 50 1.31 -6.20 8.31
CA ASP A 50 2.31 -5.46 9.10
C ASP A 50 2.57 -4.04 8.54
N CYS A 51 2.35 -3.86 7.23
CA CYS A 51 2.56 -2.62 6.50
C CYS A 51 1.42 -2.37 5.51
N HIS A 52 0.94 -1.12 5.44
CA HIS A 52 -0.03 -0.67 4.45
C HIS A 52 0.50 0.59 3.78
N LEU A 53 0.84 0.46 2.50
CA LEU A 53 1.28 1.54 1.63
C LEU A 53 0.16 1.85 0.64
N PHE A 54 -0.36 3.07 0.69
CA PHE A 54 -1.45 3.48 -0.17
C PHE A 54 -0.91 4.32 -1.33
N LEU A 55 -1.09 3.82 -2.56
CA LEU A 55 -0.66 4.49 -3.78
C LEU A 55 -1.84 5.22 -4.42
N ARG A 56 -1.67 6.51 -4.70
CA ARG A 56 -2.65 7.33 -5.42
C ARG A 56 -1.97 8.24 -6.44
N LYS A 57 -2.77 8.77 -7.37
CA LYS A 57 -2.37 9.87 -8.24
C LYS A 57 -2.81 11.18 -7.60
N GLU A 58 -1.95 12.18 -7.63
CA GLU A 58 -2.28 13.56 -7.28
C GLU A 58 -1.97 14.48 -8.46
N GLN A 59 -2.79 15.51 -8.65
CA GLN A 59 -2.53 16.55 -9.63
C GLN A 59 -1.77 17.69 -8.96
N LEU A 60 -0.56 17.97 -9.44
CA LEU A 60 0.22 19.15 -9.07
C LEU A 60 0.21 20.09 -10.27
N THR A 61 -0.47 21.23 -10.14
CA THR A 61 -0.58 22.31 -11.15
C THR A 61 -0.79 21.83 -12.59
N ASP A 62 0.29 21.48 -13.29
CA ASP A 62 0.35 21.12 -14.70
C ASP A 62 0.54 19.61 -14.97
N ARG A 63 0.78 18.78 -13.95
CA ARG A 63 1.08 17.35 -14.13
C ARG A 63 0.55 16.45 -13.02
N TYR A 64 0.36 15.17 -13.37
CA TYR A 64 0.01 14.13 -12.39
C TYR A 64 1.27 13.45 -11.87
N ILE A 65 1.38 13.38 -10.55
CA ILE A 65 2.44 12.67 -9.85
C ILE A 65 1.89 11.40 -9.19
N SER A 66 2.75 10.42 -8.93
CA SER A 66 2.42 9.29 -8.08
C SER A 66 2.76 9.62 -6.64
N VAL A 67 1.87 9.25 -5.72
CA VAL A 67 2.04 9.49 -4.28
C VAL A 67 1.89 8.17 -3.55
N MET A 68 2.84 7.87 -2.67
CA MET A 68 2.80 6.76 -1.73
C MET A 68 2.63 7.31 -0.31
N GLU A 69 1.51 6.98 0.31
CA GLU A 69 1.27 7.26 1.71
C GLU A 69 1.58 6.02 2.56
N VAL A 70 2.32 6.24 3.65
CA VAL A 70 2.60 5.21 4.64
C VAL A 70 1.49 5.20 5.69
N SER A 71 0.39 4.50 5.40
CA SER A 71 -0.81 4.50 6.25
C SER A 71 -0.70 3.56 7.47
N LYS A 72 0.16 2.53 7.42
CA LYS A 72 0.46 1.65 8.58
C LYS A 72 1.86 1.07 8.45
N ILE A 73 2.65 1.10 9.54
CA ILE A 73 3.83 0.26 9.72
C ILE A 73 3.90 -0.20 11.18
N ARG A 74 3.81 -1.50 11.41
CA ARG A 74 3.98 -2.09 12.74
C ARG A 74 5.43 -1.98 13.20
N GLY A 75 5.64 -1.46 14.42
CA GLY A 75 6.98 -1.34 15.01
C GLY A 75 7.85 -0.23 14.41
N ALA A 76 7.27 0.72 13.66
CA ALA A 76 8.02 1.86 13.14
C ALA A 76 8.53 2.76 14.28
N LYS A 77 9.81 3.16 14.19
CA LYS A 77 10.41 4.15 15.09
C LYS A 77 10.04 5.59 14.72
N LYS A 78 9.57 5.83 13.49
CA LYS A 78 9.13 7.14 12.97
C LYS A 78 7.62 7.14 12.77
N SER A 79 7.01 8.33 12.77
CA SER A 79 5.57 8.51 12.56
C SER A 79 5.10 7.95 11.22
N THR A 80 3.94 7.30 11.23
CA THR A 80 3.12 6.99 10.05
C THR A 80 2.51 8.28 9.48
N GLY A 81 2.01 8.25 8.24
CA GLY A 81 1.49 9.43 7.54
C GLY A 81 2.53 10.21 6.74
N ASN A 82 3.77 9.71 6.64
CA ASN A 82 4.74 10.25 5.69
C ASN A 82 4.25 10.00 4.27
N ILE A 83 4.23 11.07 3.48
CA ILE A 83 3.85 11.04 2.07
C ILE A 83 5.13 11.14 1.25
N VAL A 84 5.33 10.18 0.34
CA VAL A 84 6.44 10.17 -0.61
C VAL A 84 5.87 10.34 -2.01
N SER A 85 6.22 11.45 -2.65
CA SER A 85 5.84 11.72 -4.04
C SER A 85 6.95 11.30 -4.99
N PHE A 86 6.58 10.74 -6.13
CA PHE A 86 7.52 10.25 -7.12
C PHE A 86 6.93 10.21 -8.54
N GLU A 87 7.82 10.14 -9.51
CA GLU A 87 7.52 9.86 -10.92
C GLU A 87 8.31 8.63 -11.39
N VAL A 88 7.77 7.92 -12.37
CA VAL A 88 8.50 6.83 -13.04
C VAL A 88 9.20 7.44 -14.26
N GLN A 89 10.52 7.55 -14.20
CA GLN A 89 11.33 8.03 -15.31
C GLN A 89 11.86 6.85 -16.12
N PRO A 90 11.52 6.73 -17.42
CA PRO A 90 12.02 5.67 -18.28
C PRO A 90 13.56 5.62 -18.25
N GLY A 91 14.13 4.42 -18.09
CA GLY A 91 15.58 4.22 -17.98
C GLY A 91 16.19 4.51 -16.60
N PHE A 92 15.45 5.11 -15.67
CA PHE A 92 15.95 5.45 -14.32
C PHE A 92 15.11 4.87 -13.17
N GLY A 93 13.81 4.58 -13.41
CA GLY A 93 12.92 4.04 -12.39
C GLY A 93 12.24 5.13 -11.57
N LEU A 94 12.12 4.92 -10.25
CA LEU A 94 11.42 5.85 -9.36
C LEU A 94 12.28 7.07 -9.06
N LYS A 95 11.86 8.25 -9.53
CA LYS A 95 12.44 9.54 -9.18
C LYS A 95 11.60 10.19 -8.09
N ILE A 96 12.17 10.33 -6.90
CA ILE A 96 11.51 10.99 -5.78
C ILE A 96 11.37 12.49 -6.08
N ILE A 97 10.17 13.02 -5.84
CA ILE A 97 9.85 14.44 -5.97
C ILE A 97 9.77 15.01 -4.54
N PRO A 98 10.69 15.89 -4.15
CA PRO A 98 10.61 16.54 -2.85
C PRO A 98 9.45 17.54 -2.89
N ILE A 99 8.36 17.25 -2.19
CA ILE A 99 7.24 18.18 -2.03
C ILE A 99 7.28 18.74 -0.63
N SER A 100 7.53 20.04 -0.53
CA SER A 100 7.29 20.81 0.69
C SER A 100 5.81 21.18 0.72
N GLN A 101 4.97 20.41 1.42
CA GLN A 101 3.67 20.93 1.83
C GLN A 101 3.92 21.94 2.95
N ALA A 102 3.76 23.24 2.66
CA ALA A 102 3.65 24.23 3.71
C ALA A 102 2.42 23.86 4.55
N LYS A 103 2.61 23.55 5.84
CA LYS A 103 1.50 23.53 6.79
C LYS A 103 0.99 24.96 6.88
N VAL A 104 -0.21 25.22 6.36
CA VAL A 104 -0.98 26.42 6.66
C VAL A 104 -1.72 26.18 7.97
#